data_AF-A0A1M4EAT4-F1
#
_entry.id   AF-A0A1M4EAT4-F1
#
_cell.length_a   1.000
_cell.length_b   1.000
_cell.length_c   1.000
_cell.angle_alpha   90.00
_cell.angle_beta   90.00
_cell.angle_gamma   90.00
#
_symmetry.space_group_name_H-M   'P 1'
#
loop_
_entity.id
_entity.type
_entity.pdbx_description
1 polymer ?
#
loop_
_entity_poly.entity_id
_entity_poly.type
_entity_poly.pdbx_seq_one_letter_code
_entity_poly.pdbx_strand_id
1 'polypeptide(L)'
;MGMGPSPMVWIYEAQFVEAAAHGQVKPGMVLLYPSPTVLSKHTLVPLKPSGDRLGRLLSTDPRLQRLAAEHGFRSNDTGSFAEVAAAHGVPVAKDPIDVVDIPSYDTLEHLLEGVAKSYG
;
A
#
# COMPACT_ATOMS: atom_id res chain seq x y z
N MET A 1 -11.64 -25.43 -15.91
CA MET A 1 -10.40 -24.62 -15.97
C MET A 1 -10.27 -23.93 -14.61
N GLY A 2 -9.49 -24.53 -13.73
CA GLY A 2 -9.44 -24.22 -12.30
C GLY A 2 -8.45 -23.12 -11.94
N MET A 3 -8.44 -22.74 -10.66
CA MET A 3 -7.45 -21.82 -10.09
C MET A 3 -6.04 -22.22 -10.53
N GLY A 4 -5.24 -21.23 -10.95
CA GLY A 4 -3.84 -21.45 -11.30
C GLY A 4 -3.03 -22.02 -10.13
N PRO A 5 -1.76 -22.37 -10.35
CA PRO A 5 -0.93 -23.08 -9.36
C PRO A 5 -0.71 -22.35 -8.03
N SER A 6 -1.07 -21.06 -7.95
CA SER A 6 -1.05 -20.26 -6.72
C SER A 6 -2.45 -19.68 -6.46
N PRO A 7 -3.29 -20.32 -5.63
CA PRO A 7 -4.64 -19.84 -5.33
C PRO A 7 -4.65 -18.56 -4.47
N MET A 8 -3.51 -18.21 -3.88
CA MET A 8 -3.30 -17.02 -3.08
C MET A 8 -1.89 -16.48 -3.32
N VAL A 9 -1.77 -15.17 -3.44
CA VAL A 9 -0.49 -14.45 -3.58
C VAL A 9 -0.49 -13.26 -2.64
N TRP A 10 0.67 -12.98 -2.03
CA TRP A 10 0.86 -11.78 -1.21
C TRP A 10 1.39 -10.67 -2.10
N ILE A 11 0.60 -9.62 -2.28
CA ILE A 11 0.89 -8.50 -3.17
C ILE A 11 0.55 -7.18 -2.49
N TYR A 12 1.09 -6.08 -3.00
CA TYR A 12 0.69 -4.76 -2.55
C TYR A 12 -0.70 -4.39 -3.06
N GLU A 13 -1.49 -3.71 -2.24
CA GLU A 13 -2.80 -3.15 -2.62
C GLU A 13 -2.67 -2.28 -3.88
N ALA A 14 -1.64 -1.43 -3.94
CA ALA A 14 -1.38 -0.55 -5.07
C ALA A 14 -1.26 -1.31 -6.40
N GLN A 15 -0.52 -2.42 -6.39
CA GLN A 15 -0.32 -3.25 -7.58
C GLN A 15 -1.61 -3.93 -8.03
N PHE A 16 -2.45 -4.37 -7.08
CA PHE A 16 -3.74 -4.97 -7.42
C PHE A 16 -4.71 -3.94 -8.01
N VAL A 17 -4.76 -2.74 -7.42
CA VAL A 17 -5.60 -1.64 -7.93
C VAL A 17 -5.12 -1.17 -9.31
N GLU A 18 -3.82 -1.02 -9.51
CA GLU A 18 -3.23 -0.67 -10.81
C GLU A 18 -3.55 -1.75 -11.87
N ALA A 19 -3.38 -3.03 -11.52
CA ALA A 19 -3.75 -4.13 -12.42
C ALA A 19 -5.26 -4.13 -12.75
N ALA A 20 -6.13 -3.79 -11.79
CA ALA A 20 -7.56 -3.67 -12.02
C ALA A 20 -7.88 -2.47 -12.93
N ALA A 21 -7.22 -1.34 -12.73
CA ALA A 21 -7.34 -0.16 -13.58
C ALA A 21 -6.93 -0.45 -15.03
N HIS A 22 -5.93 -1.32 -15.22
CA HIS A 22 -5.50 -1.81 -16.54
C HIS A 22 -6.27 -3.03 -17.07
N GLY A 23 -7.33 -3.49 -16.38
CA GLY A 23 -8.14 -4.62 -16.82
C GLY A 23 -7.41 -5.98 -16.81
N GLN A 24 -6.35 -6.10 -16.02
CA GLN A 24 -5.50 -7.30 -15.92
C GLN A 24 -6.00 -8.27 -14.83
N VAL A 25 -6.95 -7.84 -14.00
CA VAL A 25 -7.57 -8.67 -12.96
C VAL A 25 -8.68 -9.52 -13.56
N LYS A 26 -8.67 -10.83 -13.27
CA LYS A 26 -9.66 -11.78 -13.76
C LYS A 26 -10.90 -11.80 -12.87
N PRO A 27 -12.09 -12.12 -13.42
CA PRO A 27 -13.29 -12.31 -12.62
C PRO A 27 -13.07 -13.33 -11.49
N GLY A 28 -13.50 -12.98 -10.27
CA GLY A 28 -13.38 -13.84 -9.08
C GLY A 28 -12.09 -13.65 -8.27
N MET A 29 -11.13 -12.84 -8.75
CA MET A 29 -10.02 -12.38 -7.91
C MET A 29 -10.52 -11.36 -6.88
N VAL A 30 -10.18 -11.56 -5.61
CA VAL A 30 -10.60 -10.70 -4.50
C VAL A 30 -9.39 -10.30 -3.66
N LEU A 31 -9.41 -9.08 -3.13
CA LEU A 31 -8.40 -8.60 -2.19
C LEU A 31 -8.81 -9.00 -0.77
N LEU A 32 -7.88 -9.62 -0.04
CA LEU A 32 -8.08 -10.02 1.35
C LEU A 32 -7.11 -9.21 2.23
N TYR A 33 -7.64 -8.64 3.31
CA TYR A 33 -6.84 -7.96 4.33
C TYR A 33 -6.71 -8.88 5.55
N PRO A 34 -5.51 -9.42 5.84
CA PRO A 34 -5.31 -10.11 7.11
C PRO A 34 -5.47 -9.12 8.27
N SER A 35 -6.05 -9.56 9.38
CA SER A 35 -6.05 -8.82 10.65
C SER A 35 -5.14 -9.56 11.64
N PRO A 36 -4.12 -8.90 12.22
CA PRO A 36 -3.74 -7.51 11.97
C PRO A 36 -3.11 -7.30 10.57
N THR A 37 -3.26 -6.10 10.01
CA THR A 37 -2.70 -5.73 8.71
C THR A 37 -1.45 -4.87 8.87
N VAL A 38 -0.62 -4.81 7.82
CA VAL A 38 0.57 -3.95 7.76
C VAL A 38 0.41 -3.01 6.57
N LEU A 39 0.40 -1.70 6.84
CA LEU A 39 0.30 -0.68 5.81
C LEU A 39 1.69 -0.13 5.48
N SER A 40 2.13 -0.30 4.23
CA SER A 40 3.32 0.38 3.73
C SER A 40 2.98 1.80 3.31
N LYS A 41 3.41 2.79 4.11
CA LYS A 41 3.30 4.21 3.76
C LYS A 41 4.51 4.62 2.92
N HIS A 42 4.25 5.22 1.75
CA HIS A 42 5.30 5.79 0.91
C HIS A 42 5.61 7.21 1.39
N THR A 43 6.71 7.38 2.11
CA THR A 43 7.13 8.68 2.66
C THR A 43 8.25 9.28 1.81
N LEU A 44 8.05 10.49 1.30
CA LEU A 44 9.12 11.27 0.69
C LEU A 44 9.89 12.03 1.78
N VAL A 45 11.19 11.81 1.87
CA VAL A 45 12.08 12.59 2.76
C VAL A 45 12.93 13.54 1.90
N PRO A 46 12.61 14.85 1.87
CA PRO A 46 13.35 15.80 1.05
C PRO A 46 14.70 16.17 1.69
N LEU A 47 15.80 15.87 1.01
CA LEU A 47 17.16 16.23 1.44
C LEU A 47 17.61 17.61 0.94
N LYS A 48 16.87 18.22 0.01
CA LYS A 48 17.19 19.49 -0.66
C LYS A 48 15.93 20.34 -0.83
N PRO A 49 16.04 21.68 -0.98
CA PRO A 49 14.89 22.56 -1.19
C PRO A 49 14.02 22.21 -2.40
N SER A 50 14.62 21.66 -3.47
CA SER A 50 13.89 21.16 -4.64
C SER A 50 13.03 19.93 -4.31
N GLY A 51 13.52 19.06 -3.43
CA GLY A 51 12.77 17.91 -2.91
C GLY A 51 11.59 18.36 -2.03
N ASP A 52 11.77 19.41 -1.23
CA ASP A 52 10.69 19.97 -0.42
C ASP A 52 9.57 20.54 -1.29
N ARG A 53 9.93 21.22 -2.39
CA ARG A 53 8.95 21.66 -3.39
C ARG A 53 8.21 20.49 -4.03
N LEU A 54 8.90 19.40 -4.33
CA LEU A 54 8.28 18.18 -4.88
C LEU A 54 7.32 17.53 -3.88
N GLY A 55 7.72 17.39 -2.62
CA GLY A 55 6.88 16.85 -1.56
C GLY A 55 5.60 17.65 -1.38
N ARG A 56 5.71 18.98 -1.36
CA ARG A 56 4.55 19.87 -1.34
C ARG A 56 3.63 19.63 -2.52
N LEU A 57 4.15 19.60 -3.74
CA LEU A 57 3.32 19.35 -4.93
C LEU A 57 2.61 17.99 -4.90
N LEU A 58 3.30 16.91 -4.50
CA LEU A 58 2.69 15.59 -4.37
C LEU A 58 1.58 15.55 -3.31
N SER A 59 1.65 16.43 -2.30
CA SER A 59 0.64 16.52 -1.23
C SER A 59 -0.46 17.55 -1.47
N THR A 60 -0.27 18.54 -2.35
CA THR A 60 -1.23 19.66 -2.52
C THR A 60 -1.79 19.79 -3.92
N ASP A 61 -1.14 19.25 -4.95
CA ASP A 61 -1.62 19.36 -6.33
C ASP A 61 -2.70 18.30 -6.60
N PRO A 62 -3.96 18.69 -6.89
CA PRO A 62 -5.05 17.74 -7.11
C PRO A 62 -4.81 16.80 -8.30
N ARG A 63 -4.07 17.23 -9.32
CA ARG A 63 -3.75 16.38 -10.48
C ARG A 63 -2.76 15.30 -10.10
N LEU A 64 -1.76 15.62 -9.29
CA LEU A 64 -0.79 14.64 -8.82
C LEU A 64 -1.41 13.66 -7.82
N GLN A 65 -2.30 14.13 -6.94
CA GLN A 65 -3.05 13.25 -6.04
C GLN A 65 -3.93 12.26 -6.80
N ARG A 66 -4.64 12.74 -7.83
CA ARG A 66 -5.44 11.88 -8.71
C ARG A 66 -4.57 10.86 -9.46
N LEU A 67 -3.45 11.30 -10.04
CA LEU A 67 -2.53 10.41 -10.74
C LEU A 67 -1.97 9.34 -9.78
N ALA A 68 -1.64 9.72 -8.55
CA ALA A 68 -1.19 8.79 -7.52
C ALA A 68 -2.28 7.74 -7.22
N ALA A 69 -3.55 8.14 -7.12
CA ALA A 69 -4.67 7.23 -6.94
C ALA A 69 -4.86 6.27 -8.14
N GLU A 70 -4.70 6.76 -9.37
CA GLU A 70 -4.75 5.94 -10.59
C GLU A 70 -3.64 4.87 -10.62
N HIS A 71 -2.49 5.15 -10.02
CA HIS A 71 -1.39 4.19 -9.81
C HIS A 71 -1.48 3.41 -8.48
N GLY A 72 -2.62 3.46 -7.80
CA GLY A 72 -2.88 2.65 -6.61
C GLY A 72 -2.26 3.19 -5.30
N PHE A 73 -1.76 4.42 -5.27
CA PHE A 73 -1.24 5.03 -4.05
C PHE A 73 -2.35 5.70 -3.24
N ARG A 74 -2.34 5.47 -1.92
CA ARG A 74 -3.12 6.27 -0.96
C ARG A 74 -2.43 7.61 -0.73
N SER A 75 -2.92 8.66 -1.39
CA SER A 75 -2.50 10.04 -1.12
C SER A 75 -3.19 10.60 0.13
N ASN A 76 -2.92 11.87 0.49
CA ASN A 76 -3.67 12.55 1.56
C ASN A 76 -5.19 12.60 1.29
N ASP A 77 -5.58 12.51 0.02
CA ASP A 77 -6.97 12.29 -0.36
C ASP A 77 -7.25 10.78 -0.48
N THR A 78 -7.65 10.19 0.64
CA THR A 78 -8.07 8.78 0.71
C THR A 78 -9.37 8.52 -0.04
N GLY A 79 -10.18 9.57 -0.29
CA GLY A 79 -11.43 9.50 -1.04
C GLY A 79 -11.17 9.18 -2.51
N SER A 80 -10.27 9.93 -3.16
CA SER A 80 -9.90 9.70 -4.57
C SER A 80 -9.43 8.27 -4.84
N PHE A 81 -8.65 7.68 -3.93
CA PHE A 81 -8.20 6.29 -4.07
C PHE A 81 -9.37 5.29 -3.99
N ALA A 82 -10.28 5.46 -3.03
CA ALA A 82 -11.45 4.60 -2.90
C ALA A 82 -12.40 4.72 -4.10
N GLU A 83 -12.52 5.92 -4.69
CA GLU A 83 -13.31 6.15 -5.90
C GLU A 83 -12.72 5.44 -7.11
N VAL A 84 -11.40 5.54 -7.34
CA VAL A 84 -10.71 4.84 -8.43
C VAL A 84 -10.86 3.32 -8.26
N ALA A 85 -10.61 2.80 -7.06
CA ALA A 85 -10.76 1.37 -6.80
C ALA A 85 -12.20 0.89 -7.03
N ALA A 86 -13.21 1.64 -6.56
CA ALA A 86 -14.61 1.34 -6.78
C ALA A 86 -15.02 1.38 -8.26
N ALA A 87 -14.51 2.35 -9.03
CA ALA A 87 -14.73 2.46 -10.46
C ALA A 87 -14.20 1.22 -11.22
N HIS A 88 -13.16 0.59 -10.70
CA HIS A 88 -12.58 -0.64 -11.25
C HIS A 88 -13.05 -1.93 -10.55
N GLY A 89 -14.11 -1.85 -9.74
CA GLY A 89 -14.72 -3.02 -9.09
C GLY A 89 -13.88 -3.66 -7.99
N VAL A 90 -12.91 -2.92 -7.43
CA VAL A 90 -12.07 -3.35 -6.31
C VAL A 90 -12.60 -2.73 -5.01
N PRO A 91 -13.26 -3.51 -4.13
CA PRO A 91 -13.68 -3.02 -2.83
C PRO A 91 -12.46 -2.90 -1.91
N VAL A 92 -11.92 -1.69 -1.78
CA VAL A 92 -10.83 -1.39 -0.84
C VAL A 92 -11.36 -0.95 0.52
N ALA A 93 -10.65 -1.27 1.58
CA ALA A 93 -10.96 -0.76 2.92
C ALA A 93 -10.72 0.76 2.98
N LYS A 94 -11.76 1.54 3.29
CA LYS A 94 -11.66 3.01 3.36
C LYS A 94 -10.66 3.46 4.42
N ASP A 95 -10.73 2.85 5.61
CA ASP A 95 -9.77 3.02 6.69
C ASP A 95 -9.21 1.64 7.09
N PRO A 96 -7.92 1.36 6.87
CA PRO A 96 -7.26 0.22 7.48
C PRO A 96 -7.07 0.57 8.97
N ILE A 97 -8.02 0.19 9.82
CA ILE A 97 -8.01 0.51 11.26
C ILE A 97 -7.09 -0.45 12.04
N ASP A 98 -6.89 -1.67 11.53
CA ASP A 98 -6.05 -2.71 12.14
C ASP A 98 -4.60 -2.69 11.65
N VAL A 99 -3.99 -1.51 11.55
CA VAL A 99 -2.54 -1.44 11.26
C VAL A 99 -1.80 -1.68 12.57
N VAL A 100 -1.08 -2.81 12.66
CA VAL A 100 -0.13 -3.00 13.77
C VAL A 100 0.98 -1.97 13.60
N ASP A 101 1.20 -1.19 14.66
CA ASP A 101 2.32 -0.28 14.73
C ASP A 101 3.63 -1.05 14.58
N ILE A 102 4.58 -0.41 13.91
CA ILE A 102 5.94 -0.94 13.79
C ILE A 102 6.43 -1.25 15.21
N PRO A 103 7.00 -2.45 15.49
CA PRO A 103 7.51 -2.76 16.81
C PRO A 103 8.41 -1.64 17.32
N SER A 104 8.32 -1.33 18.62
CA SER A 104 9.17 -0.32 19.23
C SER A 104 10.64 -0.62 18.93
N TYR A 105 11.48 0.42 18.95
CA TYR A 105 12.93 0.27 18.77
C TYR A 105 13.50 -0.86 19.66
N ASP A 106 13.09 -0.89 20.93
CA ASP A 106 13.46 -1.92 21.89
C ASP A 106 13.06 -3.35 21.45
N THR A 107 11.93 -3.48 20.76
CA THR A 107 11.45 -4.77 20.23
C THR A 107 12.22 -5.18 18.97
N LEU A 108 12.55 -4.21 18.10
CA LEU A 108 13.40 -4.44 16.93
C LEU A 108 14.81 -4.88 17.34
N GLU A 109 15.39 -4.25 18.36
CA GLU A 109 16.71 -4.60 18.89
C GLU A 109 16.70 -6.01 19.50
N HIS A 110 15.68 -6.37 20.29
CA HIS A 110 15.51 -7.74 20.80
C HIS A 110 15.38 -8.79 19.68
N LEU A 111 14.67 -8.47 18.59
CA LEU A 111 14.55 -9.38 17.44
C LEU A 111 15.91 -9.55 16.73
N LEU A 112 16.66 -8.46 16.56
CA LEU A 112 18.00 -8.49 15.97
C LEU A 112 18.98 -9.29 16.84
N GLU A 113 18.97 -9.10 18.15
CA GLU A 113 19.78 -9.88 19.10
C GLU A 113 19.39 -11.36 19.12
N GLY A 114 18.10 -11.67 19.04
CA GLY A 114 17.59 -13.04 18.99
C GLY A 114 18.06 -13.79 17.74
N VAL A 115 18.06 -13.12 16.58
CA VAL A 115 18.60 -13.68 15.35
C VAL A 115 20.12 -13.84 15.46
N ALA A 116 20.84 -12.84 15.98
CA ALA A 116 22.29 -12.92 16.16
C ALA A 116 22.73 -14.08 17.06
N LYS A 117 22.01 -14.35 18.15
CA LYS A 117 22.26 -15.51 19.03
C LYS A 117 21.96 -16.87 18.39
N SER A 118 21.10 -16.90 17.37
CA SER A 118 20.73 -18.14 16.68
C SER A 118 21.75 -18.57 15.62
N TYR A 119 22.66 -17.66 15.25
CA TYR A 119 23.74 -17.87 14.28
C TYR A 119 25.15 -17.73 14.89
N GLY A 120 25.25 -17.65 16.22
CA GLY A 120 26.51 -17.59 16.99
C GLY A 120 26.84 -18.91 17.65
#